data_AF-A0A0L7RKH4-F1
#
_entry.id   AF-A0A0L7RKH4-F1
#
_cell.length_a   1.000
_cell.length_b   1.000
_cell.length_c   1.000
_cell.angle_alpha   90.00
_cell.angle_beta   90.00
_cell.angle_gamma   90.00
#
_symmetry.space_group_name_H-M   'P 1'
#
loop_
_entity.id
_entity.type
_entity.pdbx_description
1 polymer ?
#
loop_
_entity_poly.entity_id
_entity_poly.type
_entity_poly.pdbx_seq_one_letter_code
_entity_poly.pdbx_strand_id
1 'polypeptide(L)'
;MMTQANLPSSVCAEAVNTAAYMRNRCPTRKLDKTSHEELTGKKSYIGFFRIIGSKTIASDKRHNPNKFAPKGEEYVLVGYSQVSRVYRL
;
A
#
# COMPACT_ATOMS: atom_id res chain seq x y z
N MET A 1 -5.51 -13.65 -3.41
CA MET A 1 -5.14 -12.24 -3.66
C MET A 1 -3.97 -12.13 -4.64
N MET A 2 -2.79 -12.69 -4.36
CA MET A 2 -1.64 -12.60 -5.29
C MET A 2 -1.83 -13.41 -6.58
N THR A 3 -2.32 -14.66 -6.45
CA THR A 3 -2.66 -15.53 -7.59
C THR A 3 -3.79 -14.94 -8.43
N GLN A 4 -4.75 -14.27 -7.79
CA GLN A 4 -5.85 -13.56 -8.46
C GLN A 4 -5.35 -12.34 -9.26
N ALA A 5 -4.32 -11.66 -8.76
CA ALA A 5 -3.75 -10.47 -9.37
C ALA A 5 -2.66 -10.78 -10.41
N ASN A 6 -2.40 -12.06 -10.71
CA ASN A 6 -1.33 -12.52 -11.62
C ASN A 6 0.04 -11.88 -11.31
N LEU A 7 0.33 -11.67 -10.02
CA LEU A 7 1.58 -11.06 -9.59
C LEU A 7 2.73 -12.08 -9.64
N PRO A 8 3.94 -11.68 -10.09
CA PRO A 8 5.10 -12.57 -10.12
C PRO A 8 5.52 -13.00 -8.72
N SER A 9 6.03 -14.22 -8.57
CA SER A 9 6.47 -14.77 -7.28
C SER A 9 7.55 -13.91 -6.58
N SER A 10 8.30 -13.11 -7.35
CA SER A 10 9.30 -12.17 -6.83
C SER A 10 8.71 -11.10 -5.89
N VAL A 11 7.43 -10.75 -6.04
CA VAL A 11 6.77 -9.75 -5.18
C VAL A 11 6.11 -10.34 -3.93
N CYS A 12 6.23 -11.66 -3.70
CA CYS A 12 5.72 -12.31 -2.50
C CYS A 12 6.26 -11.69 -1.21
N ALA A 13 7.54 -11.32 -1.17
CA ALA A 13 8.14 -10.69 -0.01
C ALA A 13 7.46 -9.36 0.35
N GLU A 14 7.15 -8.54 -0.66
CA GLU A 14 6.46 -7.26 -0.47
C GLU A 14 5.00 -7.46 -0.03
N ALA A 15 4.32 -8.45 -0.59
CA ALA A 15 2.96 -8.78 -0.16
C ALA A 15 2.91 -9.28 1.29
N VAL A 16 3.89 -10.07 1.73
CA VAL A 16 4.02 -10.53 3.13
C VAL A 16 4.28 -9.33 4.06
N ASN A 17 5.21 -8.45 3.70
CA ASN A 17 5.45 -7.21 4.45
C ASN A 17 4.19 -6.35 4.57
N THR A 18 3.41 -6.27 3.48
CA THR A 18 2.16 -5.52 3.44
C THR A 18 1.09 -6.13 4.33
N ALA A 19 0.96 -7.46 4.33
CA ALA A 19 0.06 -8.18 5.23
C ALA A 19 0.41 -7.93 6.71
N ALA A 20 1.71 -7.97 7.05
CA ALA A 20 2.18 -7.63 8.40
C ALA A 20 1.91 -6.16 8.74
N TYR A 21 2.16 -5.25 7.79
CA TYR A 21 1.90 -3.82 7.93
C TYR A 21 0.42 -3.51 8.21
N MET A 22 -0.50 -4.18 7.51
CA MET A 22 -1.94 -4.09 7.74
C MET A 22 -2.31 -4.67 9.10
N ARG A 23 -1.81 -5.88 9.42
CA ARG A 23 -2.12 -6.57 10.68
C ARG A 23 -1.74 -5.76 11.91
N ASN A 24 -0.60 -5.06 11.88
CA ASN A 24 -0.14 -4.21 12.98
C ASN A 24 -1.00 -2.96 13.19
N ARG A 25 -1.81 -2.58 12.20
CA ARG A 25 -2.72 -1.42 12.22
C ARG A 25 -4.19 -1.82 12.33
N CYS A 26 -4.47 -3.12 12.40
CA CYS A 26 -5.78 -3.62 12.78
C CYS A 26 -5.87 -3.74 14.30
N PRO A 27 -7.04 -3.49 14.90
CA PRO A 27 -7.25 -3.73 16.31
C PRO A 27 -7.11 -5.24 16.60
N THR A 28 -6.56 -5.57 17.75
CA THR A 28 -6.40 -6.96 18.18
C THR A 28 -7.16 -7.18 19.47
N ARG A 29 -7.75 -8.35 19.66
CA ARG A 29 -8.60 -8.64 20.84
C ARG A 29 -7.90 -8.42 22.19
N LYS A 30 -6.56 -8.48 22.23
CA LYS A 30 -5.76 -8.32 23.45
C LYS A 30 -5.45 -6.87 23.80
N LEU A 31 -5.54 -5.95 22.85
CA LEU A 31 -5.13 -4.56 23.01
C LEU A 31 -6.31 -3.64 22.71
N ASP A 32 -6.53 -2.64 23.56
CA ASP A 32 -7.55 -1.61 23.33
C ASP A 32 -7.22 -0.75 22.08
N LYS A 33 -5.91 -0.62 21.78
CA LYS A 33 -5.38 0.10 20.62
C LYS A 33 -4.68 -0.84 19.64
N THR A 34 -4.40 -0.36 18.43
CA THR A 34 -3.64 -1.15 17.45
C THR A 34 -2.19 -1.35 17.89
N SER A 35 -1.54 -2.45 17.51
CA SER A 35 -0.15 -2.73 17.90
C SER A 35 0.81 -1.61 17.46
N HIS A 36 0.54 -0.99 16.32
CA HIS A 36 1.28 0.20 15.85
C HIS A 36 1.06 1.43 16.73
N GLU A 37 -0.17 1.67 17.19
CA GLU A 37 -0.47 2.77 18.12
C GLU A 37 0.24 2.61 19.44
N GLU A 38 0.27 1.40 19.99
CA GLU A 38 0.98 1.14 21.24
C GLU A 38 2.49 1.30 21.10
N LEU A 39 3.06 0.87 19.97
CA LEU A 39 4.51 0.99 19.71
C LEU A 39 4.95 2.44 19.44
N THR A 40 4.15 3.22 18.71
CA THR A 40 4.56 4.54 18.21
C THR A 40 3.87 5.71 18.90
N GLY A 41 2.87 5.44 19.73
CA GLY A 41 1.99 6.46 20.33
C GLY A 41 1.09 7.19 19.31
N LYS A 42 1.12 6.81 18.03
CA LYS A 42 0.43 7.53 16.94
C LYS A 42 -0.70 6.70 16.35
N LYS A 43 -1.89 7.32 16.27
CA LYS A 43 -3.05 6.76 15.59
C LYS A 43 -2.77 6.50 14.13
N SER A 44 -2.94 5.25 13.71
CA SER A 44 -2.84 4.88 12.31
C SER A 44 -4.06 5.40 11.56
N TYR A 45 -3.84 6.18 10.50
CA TYR A 45 -4.90 6.58 9.58
C TYR A 45 -5.27 5.37 8.71
N ILE A 46 -6.53 4.95 8.66
CA ILE A 46 -6.93 3.72 7.93
C ILE A 46 -7.44 4.04 6.52
N GLY A 47 -7.85 5.29 6.25
CA GLY A 47 -8.44 5.68 4.96
C GLY A 47 -7.51 5.61 3.75
N PHE A 48 -6.21 5.36 3.94
CA PHE A 48 -5.26 5.16 2.83
C PHE A 48 -5.12 3.69 2.43
N PHE A 49 -5.71 2.74 3.16
CA PHE A 49 -5.61 1.33 2.80
C PHE A 49 -6.38 1.03 1.52
N ARG A 50 -5.72 0.29 0.64
CA ARG A 50 -6.22 -0.19 -0.66
C ARG A 50 -5.98 -1.70 -0.76
N ILE A 51 -6.75 -2.34 -1.63
CA ILE A 51 -6.65 -3.78 -1.89
C ILE A 51 -5.36 -4.05 -2.66
N ILE A 52 -4.54 -4.98 -2.14
CA ILE A 52 -3.31 -5.44 -2.81
C ILE A 52 -3.70 -6.11 -4.13
N GLY A 53 -2.97 -5.82 -5.21
CA GLY A 53 -3.30 -6.30 -6.54
C GLY A 53 -4.28 -5.42 -7.30
N SER A 54 -4.69 -4.28 -6.73
CA SER A 54 -5.52 -3.31 -7.46
C SER A 54 -4.70 -2.55 -8.50
N LYS A 55 -5.34 -2.24 -9.63
CA LYS A 55 -4.78 -1.36 -10.65
C LYS A 55 -4.65 0.06 -10.11
N THR A 56 -3.51 0.68 -10.32
CA THR A 56 -3.20 2.04 -9.89
C THR A 56 -2.54 2.80 -11.02
N ILE A 57 -2.72 4.11 -11.07
CA ILE A 57 -2.06 4.97 -12.04
C ILE A 57 -1.04 5.82 -11.27
N ALA A 58 0.24 5.68 -11.58
CA ALA A 58 1.26 6.56 -11.03
C ALA A 58 1.39 7.78 -11.94
N SER A 59 0.97 8.94 -11.44
CA SER A 59 1.15 10.20 -12.16
C SER A 59 2.59 10.68 -12.04
N ASP A 60 3.28 10.79 -13.17
CA ASP A 60 4.57 11.46 -13.23
C ASP A 60 4.35 12.97 -13.10
N LYS A 61 4.86 13.55 -12.00
CA LYS A 61 4.73 15.00 -11.71
C LYS A 61 5.80 15.86 -12.40
N ARG A 62 6.79 15.22 -13.03
CA ARG A 62 7.90 15.91 -13.72
C ARG A 62 7.52 16.19 -15.17
N HIS A 63 6.67 15.35 -15.73
CA HIS A 63 6.06 15.52 -17.02
C HIS A 63 4.83 16.42 -16.87
N ASN A 64 4.80 17.54 -17.60
CA ASN A 64 3.59 18.32 -17.85
C ASN A 64 3.07 17.93 -19.24
N PRO A 65 2.39 16.77 -19.37
CA PRO A 65 1.82 16.40 -20.65
C PRO A 65 0.79 17.46 -21.08
N ASN A 66 0.76 17.75 -22.38
CA ASN A 66 -0.38 18.45 -22.99
C ASN A 66 -1.70 17.80 -22.55
N LYS A 67 -2.81 18.54 -22.57
CA LYS A 67 -4.14 18.12 -22.05
C LYS A 67 -4.62 16.71 -22.46
N PHE A 68 -4.10 16.18 -23.57
CA PHE A 68 -4.46 14.90 -24.16
C PHE A 68 -3.44 13.77 -23.97
N ALA A 69 -2.27 14.03 -23.39
CA ALA A 69 -1.27 12.99 -23.18
C ALA A 69 -1.58 12.16 -21.91
N PRO A 70 -1.11 10.90 -21.85
CA PRO A 70 -1.36 10.02 -20.71
C PRO A 70 -0.87 10.66 -19.42
N LYS A 71 -1.75 10.69 -18.41
CA LYS A 71 -1.48 11.33 -17.10
C LYS A 71 -0.57 10.52 -16.18
N GLY A 72 -0.16 9.33 -16.60
CA GLY A 72 0.61 8.40 -15.80
C GLY A 72 0.64 7.00 -16.41
N GLU A 73 1.40 6.12 -15.78
CA GLU A 73 1.52 4.71 -16.17
C GLU A 73 0.68 3.82 -15.25
N GLU A 74 0.15 2.72 -15.80
CA GLU A 74 -0.60 1.71 -15.04
C GLU A 74 0.37 0.79 -14.28
N TYR A 75 0.11 0.60 -13.00
CA TYR A 75 0.83 -0.30 -12.11
C TYR A 75 -0.15 -1.12 -11.27
N VAL A 76 0.39 -2.06 -10.50
CA VAL A 76 -0.38 -2.88 -9.57
C VAL A 76 0.07 -2.53 -8.16
N LEU A 77 -0.87 -2.30 -7.23
CA LEU A 77 -0.49 -2.04 -5.85
C LEU A 77 0.11 -3.30 -5.22
N VAL A 78 1.41 -3.25 -4.90
CA VAL A 78 2.12 -4.36 -4.25
C VAL A 78 2.20 -4.16 -2.74
N GLY A 79 2.33 -2.92 -2.27
CA GLY A 79 2.49 -2.68 -0.84
C GLY A 79 2.52 -1.23 -0.38
N TYR A 80 3.05 -1.02 0.84
CA TYR A 80 3.21 0.29 1.47
C TYR A 80 4.65 0.56 1.86
N SER A 81 5.05 1.83 1.80
CA SER A 81 6.32 2.27 2.39
C SER A 81 6.25 2.21 3.92
N GLN A 82 7.37 1.84 4.54
CA GLN A 82 7.51 1.82 6.01
C GLN A 82 7.77 3.21 6.58
N VAL A 83 8.39 4.10 5.79
CA VAL A 83 8.90 5.41 6.26
C VAL A 83 7.92 6.53 5.94
N SER A 84 7.26 6.46 4.78
CA SER A 84 6.45 7.54 4.23
C SER A 84 5.06 7.05 3.84
N ARG A 85 4.10 7.99 3.74
CA ARG A 85 2.73 7.70 3.30
C ARG A 85 2.67 7.56 1.77
N VAL A 86 3.36 6.56 1.24
CA VAL A 86 3.39 6.25 -0.19
C VAL A 86 3.17 4.77 -0.43
N TYR A 87 2.65 4.46 -1.61
CA TYR A 87 2.42 3.11 -2.07
C TYR A 87 3.69 2.54 -2.72
N ARG A 88 3.84 1.22 -2.66
CA ARG A 88 4.75 0.44 -3.49
C ARG A 88 3.94 -0.18 -4.62
N LEU A 89 4.36 0.12 -5.84
CA LEU A 89 3.72 -0.24 -7.10
C LEU A 89 4.55 -1.28 -7.86
#